data_AF-A0AAU9FLW1-F1
#
_entry.id   AF-A0AAU9FLW1-F1
#
_cell.length_a   1.000
_cell.length_b   1.000
_cell.length_c   1.000
_cell.angle_alpha   90.00
_cell.angle_beta   90.00
_cell.angle_gamma   90.00
#
_symmetry.space_group_name_H-M   'P 1'
#
loop_
_entity.id
_entity.type
_entity.pdbx_description
1 polymer ?
#
loop_
_entity_poly.entity_id
_entity_poly.type
_entity_poly.pdbx_seq_one_letter_code
_entity_poly.pdbx_strand_id
1 'polypeptide(L)'
;MSEPKGPSIRSSEPETTSSAEEAGCLLDSLHLHIFHLLEDQVVQHNQLSRETSEARMILARVRLQEGNQRTAAEAQLPRCRPYKALCRLVEEARAWGTIVNLNRLAVEPCRGYLQPVTNIFGALVPMSLRVASRKWERCVDQIVDCANTQRELQASISSIRQLRRSLYPSYPHK
;
A
#
# COMPACT_ATOMS: atom_id res chain seq x y z
N MET A 1 -5.46 0.33 81.79
CA MET A 1 -5.05 -0.63 80.73
C MET A 1 -6.31 -1.11 80.04
N SER A 2 -6.41 -0.86 78.72
CA SER A 2 -7.08 -1.67 77.69
C SER A 2 -7.35 -0.77 76.49
N GLU A 3 -6.43 -0.84 75.52
CA GLU A 3 -6.49 -0.20 74.21
C GLU A 3 -7.42 -0.98 73.25
N PRO A 4 -7.91 -0.34 72.16
CA PRO A 4 -8.97 -0.86 71.31
C PRO A 4 -8.41 -1.73 70.18
N LYS A 5 -9.05 -2.86 69.92
CA LYS A 5 -8.73 -3.73 68.78
C LYS A 5 -9.65 -3.37 67.60
N GLY A 6 -9.19 -2.45 66.75
CA GLY A 6 -9.86 -2.10 65.51
C GLY A 6 -9.89 -3.27 64.51
N PRO A 7 -10.87 -3.33 63.59
CA PRO A 7 -10.94 -4.39 62.60
C PRO A 7 -9.85 -4.21 61.54
N SER A 8 -9.10 -5.28 61.33
CA SER A 8 -8.07 -5.43 60.30
C SER A 8 -8.70 -5.31 58.92
N ILE A 9 -8.46 -4.17 58.24
CA ILE A 9 -8.71 -4.01 56.81
C ILE A 9 -7.79 -4.98 56.09
N ARG A 10 -8.36 -6.05 55.53
CA ARG A 10 -7.68 -6.94 54.59
C ARG A 10 -7.43 -6.13 53.32
N SER A 11 -6.19 -5.72 53.10
CA SER A 11 -5.72 -5.23 51.81
C SER A 11 -5.76 -6.38 50.80
N SER A 12 -6.86 -6.48 50.06
CA SER A 12 -6.98 -7.37 48.90
C SER A 12 -6.25 -6.73 47.72
N GLU A 13 -5.10 -7.35 47.40
CA GLU A 13 -4.30 -7.45 46.17
C GLU A 13 -4.65 -6.56 44.94
N PRO A 14 -3.64 -6.01 44.24
CA PRO A 14 -3.84 -5.15 43.07
C PRO A 14 -4.09 -5.96 41.78
N GLU A 15 -5.21 -5.64 41.13
CA GLU A 15 -5.45 -5.54 39.68
C GLU A 15 -4.38 -6.17 38.73
N THR A 16 -4.46 -7.47 38.48
CA THR A 16 -3.75 -8.12 37.34
C THR A 16 -4.71 -8.66 36.27
N THR A 17 -6.02 -8.62 36.49
CA THR A 17 -7.02 -9.16 35.56
C THR A 17 -7.33 -8.22 34.39
N SER A 18 -7.35 -6.89 34.60
CA SER A 18 -7.73 -5.94 33.52
C SER A 18 -6.73 -5.95 32.37
N SER A 19 -5.43 -6.05 32.64
CA SER A 19 -4.40 -6.01 31.58
C SER A 19 -4.45 -7.21 30.64
N ALA A 20 -4.79 -8.40 31.14
CA ALA A 20 -4.93 -9.60 30.32
C ALA A 20 -6.22 -9.59 29.48
N GLU A 21 -7.32 -9.10 30.04
CA GLU A 21 -8.59 -8.91 29.34
C GLU A 21 -8.48 -7.82 28.26
N GLU A 22 -7.85 -6.69 28.56
CA GLU A 22 -7.58 -5.60 27.61
C GLU A 22 -6.72 -6.09 26.43
N ALA A 23 -5.68 -6.89 26.71
CA ALA A 23 -4.86 -7.49 25.68
C ALA A 23 -5.63 -8.52 24.84
N GLY A 24 -6.58 -9.25 25.45
CA GLY A 24 -7.52 -10.11 24.75
C GLY A 24 -8.43 -9.33 23.79
N CYS A 25 -9.05 -8.25 24.27
CA CYS A 25 -9.89 -7.37 23.44
C CYS A 25 -9.10 -6.73 22.30
N LEU A 26 -7.85 -6.32 22.54
CA LEU A 26 -6.97 -5.81 21.50
C LEU A 26 -6.64 -6.88 20.46
N LEU A 27 -6.38 -8.12 20.90
CA LEU A 27 -6.12 -9.23 20.01
C LEU A 27 -7.32 -9.52 19.11
N ASP A 28 -8.53 -9.56 19.66
CA ASP A 28 -9.76 -9.74 18.88
C ASP A 28 -9.96 -8.61 17.86
N SER A 29 -9.73 -7.37 18.29
CA SER A 29 -9.80 -6.18 17.41
C SER A 29 -8.81 -6.28 16.25
N LEU A 30 -7.58 -6.74 16.50
CA LEU A 30 -6.57 -6.95 15.47
C LEU A 30 -6.94 -8.09 14.51
N HIS A 31 -7.59 -9.16 14.99
CA HIS A 31 -8.06 -10.24 14.10
C HIS A 31 -9.18 -9.74 13.18
N LEU A 32 -10.14 -8.99 13.73
CA LEU A 32 -11.19 -8.34 12.93
C LEU A 32 -10.60 -7.40 11.87
N HIS A 33 -9.61 -6.59 12.25
CA HIS A 33 -8.90 -5.71 11.32
C HIS A 33 -8.23 -6.49 10.18
N ILE A 34 -7.57 -7.61 10.48
CA ILE A 34 -6.99 -8.49 9.46
C ILE A 34 -8.05 -9.01 8.49
N PHE A 35 -9.23 -9.42 8.99
CA PHE A 35 -10.29 -9.89 8.11
C PHE A 35 -10.76 -8.80 7.14
N HIS A 36 -10.94 -7.57 7.61
CA HIS A 36 -11.26 -6.44 6.73
C HIS A 36 -10.16 -6.16 5.71
N LEU A 37 -8.89 -6.17 6.13
CA LEU A 37 -7.77 -5.97 5.20
C LEU A 37 -7.67 -7.08 4.13
N LEU A 38 -8.01 -8.32 4.49
CA LEU A 38 -8.05 -9.44 3.54
C LEU A 38 -9.21 -9.29 2.53
N GLU A 39 -10.39 -8.88 3.00
CA GLU A 39 -11.53 -8.58 2.13
C GLU A 39 -11.18 -7.46 1.15
N ASP A 40 -10.64 -6.35 1.65
CA ASP A 40 -10.17 -5.22 0.84
C ASP A 40 -9.11 -5.65 -0.17
N GLN A 41 -8.14 -6.47 0.26
CA GLN A 41 -7.08 -6.98 -0.62
C GLN A 41 -7.67 -7.79 -1.79
N VAL A 42 -8.63 -8.66 -1.54
CA VAL A 42 -9.28 -9.47 -2.59
C VAL A 42 -10.03 -8.57 -3.57
N VAL A 43 -10.80 -7.60 -3.05
CA VAL A 43 -11.53 -6.64 -3.88
C VAL A 43 -10.58 -5.82 -4.74
N GLN A 44 -9.54 -5.24 -4.14
CA GLN A 44 -8.52 -4.45 -4.81
C GLN A 44 -7.78 -5.25 -5.88
N HIS A 45 -7.39 -6.49 -5.59
CA HIS A 45 -6.68 -7.35 -6.54
C HIS A 45 -7.54 -7.71 -7.76
N ASN A 46 -8.81 -8.06 -7.53
CA ASN A 46 -9.75 -8.35 -8.61
C ASN A 46 -9.98 -7.13 -9.50
N GLN A 47 -10.18 -5.96 -8.88
CA GLN A 47 -10.37 -4.71 -9.59
C GLN A 47 -9.13 -4.32 -10.42
N LEU A 48 -7.93 -4.41 -9.82
CA LEU A 48 -6.66 -4.13 -10.50
C LEU A 48 -6.43 -5.10 -11.67
N SER A 49 -6.71 -6.39 -11.48
CA SER A 49 -6.60 -7.41 -12.53
C SER A 49 -7.50 -7.09 -13.72
N ARG A 50 -8.76 -6.73 -13.45
CA ARG A 50 -9.73 -6.33 -14.49
C ARG A 50 -9.26 -5.10 -15.25
N GLU A 51 -8.94 -4.00 -14.57
CA GLU A 51 -8.53 -2.75 -15.21
C GLU A 51 -7.22 -2.90 -15.98
N THR A 52 -6.27 -3.67 -15.44
CA THR A 52 -5.00 -3.96 -16.11
C THR A 52 -5.22 -4.80 -17.37
N SER A 53 -6.10 -5.80 -17.32
CA SER A 53 -6.46 -6.61 -18.49
C SER A 53 -7.10 -5.76 -19.59
N GLU A 54 -8.05 -4.90 -19.22
CA GLU A 54 -8.68 -3.96 -20.16
C GLU A 54 -7.66 -2.99 -20.78
N ALA A 55 -6.77 -2.40 -19.96
CA ALA A 55 -5.74 -1.49 -20.43
C ALA A 55 -4.78 -2.19 -21.42
N ARG A 56 -4.38 -3.43 -21.14
CA ARG A 56 -3.57 -4.26 -22.05
C ARG A 56 -4.31 -4.56 -23.35
N MET A 57 -5.60 -4.88 -23.28
CA MET A 57 -6.41 -5.16 -24.47
C MET A 57 -6.53 -3.93 -25.37
N ILE A 58 -6.79 -2.75 -24.82
CA ILE A 58 -6.85 -1.50 -25.59
C ILE A 58 -5.49 -1.23 -26.24
N LEU A 59 -4.40 -1.41 -25.50
CA LEU A 59 -3.05 -1.20 -26.01
C LEU A 59 -2.68 -2.19 -27.12
N ALA A 60 -3.10 -3.46 -27.01
CA ALA A 60 -2.96 -4.45 -28.08
C ALA A 60 -3.75 -4.06 -29.33
N ARG A 61 -4.98 -3.55 -29.18
CA ARG A 61 -5.79 -3.02 -30.29
C ARG A 61 -5.09 -1.83 -30.97
N VAL A 62 -4.53 -0.90 -30.19
CA VAL A 62 -3.77 0.24 -30.73
C VAL A 62 -2.59 -0.25 -31.56
N ARG A 63 -1.81 -1.21 -31.04
CA ARG A 63 -0.67 -1.80 -31.76
C ARG A 63 -1.09 -2.47 -33.06
N LEU A 64 -2.24 -3.16 -33.08
CA LEU A 64 -2.78 -3.79 -34.27
C LEU A 64 -3.21 -2.76 -35.33
N GLN A 65 -3.87 -1.67 -34.92
CA GLN A 65 -4.41 -0.64 -35.82
C GLN A 65 -3.34 0.27 -36.40
N GLU A 66 -2.38 0.73 -35.59
CA GLU A 66 -1.30 1.63 -36.03
C GLU A 66 -0.15 0.87 -36.71
N GLY A 67 -0.18 -0.47 -36.66
CA GLY A 67 0.88 -1.35 -37.15
C GLY A 67 2.17 -1.30 -36.32
N ASN A 68 3.09 -2.23 -36.58
CA ASN A 68 4.43 -2.24 -35.98
C ASN A 68 5.39 -1.23 -36.63
N GLN A 69 4.90 -0.32 -37.49
CA GLN A 69 5.75 0.48 -38.38
C GLN A 69 6.30 1.77 -37.78
N ARG A 70 5.90 2.17 -36.57
CA ARG A 70 6.62 3.24 -35.86
C ARG A 70 7.84 2.62 -35.21
N THR A 71 9.01 3.04 -35.71
CA THR A 71 10.34 2.85 -35.10
C THR A 71 10.17 2.79 -33.58
N ALA A 72 10.67 1.72 -32.95
CA ALA A 72 10.49 1.47 -31.52
C ALA A 72 10.51 2.77 -30.73
N ALA A 73 9.57 3.01 -29.83
CA ALA A 73 9.50 4.23 -29.03
C ALA A 73 10.87 4.67 -28.47
N GLU A 74 11.74 3.69 -28.16
CA GLU A 74 13.15 3.85 -27.80
C GLU A 74 14.01 4.64 -28.82
N ALA A 75 13.77 4.49 -30.12
CA ALA A 75 14.43 5.25 -31.18
C ALA A 75 13.95 6.71 -31.27
N GLN A 76 12.76 7.01 -30.75
CA GLN A 76 12.16 8.36 -30.74
C GLN A 76 12.38 9.11 -29.43
N LEU A 77 12.94 8.45 -28.41
CA LEU A 77 13.38 9.11 -27.19
C LEU A 77 14.70 9.87 -27.47
N PRO A 78 14.76 11.21 -27.30
CA PRO A 78 16.02 11.94 -27.18
C PRO A 78 17.09 11.19 -26.39
N ARG A 79 18.24 10.93 -27.03
CA ARG A 79 19.37 10.18 -26.43
C ARG A 79 20.35 11.06 -25.66
N CYS A 80 20.19 12.38 -25.75
CA CYS A 80 21.20 13.34 -25.32
C CYS A 80 21.13 13.72 -23.83
N ARG A 81 20.01 13.42 -23.14
CA ARG A 81 19.84 13.67 -21.70
C ARG A 81 19.05 12.54 -21.02
N PRO A 82 19.40 12.18 -19.77
CA PRO A 82 18.64 11.20 -19.01
C PRO A 82 17.25 11.74 -18.66
N TYR A 83 16.23 10.89 -18.82
CA TYR A 83 14.85 11.19 -18.44
C TYR A 83 14.68 11.09 -16.94
N LYS A 84 13.89 12.00 -16.38
CA LYS A 84 13.42 11.89 -15.01
C LYS A 84 12.00 11.33 -15.01
N ALA A 85 11.76 10.41 -14.07
CA ALA A 85 10.44 9.83 -13.89
C ALA A 85 9.42 10.92 -13.47
N LEU A 86 8.23 10.89 -14.09
CA LEU A 86 7.11 11.76 -13.71
C LEU A 86 6.41 11.30 -12.44
N CYS A 87 6.59 10.04 -12.05
CA CYS A 87 6.03 9.51 -10.82
C CYS A 87 7.17 8.96 -9.95
N ARG A 88 7.13 9.25 -8.65
CA ARG A 88 8.09 8.73 -7.67
C ARG A 88 7.33 8.23 -6.44
N LEU A 89 7.75 7.08 -5.94
CA LEU A 89 7.28 6.59 -4.65
C LEU A 89 8.01 7.30 -3.51
N VAL A 90 7.24 7.77 -2.54
CA VAL A 90 7.74 8.42 -1.32
C VAL A 90 7.17 7.66 -0.14
N GLU A 91 8.04 7.32 0.81
CA GLU A 91 7.64 6.70 2.07
C GLU A 91 7.35 7.78 3.11
N GLU A 92 6.22 7.66 3.80
CA GLU A 92 5.83 8.52 4.90
C GLU A 92 5.63 7.68 6.16
N ALA A 93 6.32 8.05 7.24
CA ALA A 93 6.14 7.43 8.53
C ALA A 93 4.83 7.91 9.18
N ARG A 94 4.03 6.96 9.67
CA ARG A 94 2.83 7.17 10.48
C ARG A 94 2.99 6.45 11.82
N ALA A 95 2.11 6.77 12.76
CA ALA A 95 2.09 6.15 14.09
C ALA A 95 2.02 4.60 14.05
N TRP A 96 1.38 4.05 13.02
CA TRP A 96 1.11 2.62 12.85
C TRP A 96 2.03 1.93 11.85
N GLY A 97 3.02 2.63 11.29
CA GLY A 97 3.94 2.08 10.28
C GLY A 97 4.27 3.05 9.15
N THR A 98 4.78 2.53 8.04
CA THR A 98 5.17 3.34 6.87
C THR A 98 4.15 3.17 5.75
N ILE A 99 3.65 4.27 5.21
CA ILE A 99 2.79 4.29 4.01
C ILE A 99 3.62 4.73 2.81
N VAL A 100 3.31 4.23 1.61
CA VAL A 100 3.90 4.72 0.37
C VAL A 100 2.88 5.56 -0.39
N ASN A 101 3.31 6.73 -0.81
CA ASN A 101 2.54 7.63 -1.65
C ASN A 101 3.19 7.78 -3.03
N LEU A 102 2.35 7.96 -4.05
CA LEU A 102 2.79 8.26 -5.40
C LEU A 102 2.84 9.77 -5.62
N ASN A 103 4.04 10.34 -5.63
CA ASN A 103 4.22 11.75 -5.99
C ASN A 103 4.30 11.90 -7.51
N ARG A 104 3.43 12.75 -8.07
CA ARG A 104 3.35 13.04 -9.51
C ARG A 104 3.94 14.42 -9.78
N LEU A 105 5.00 14.45 -10.58
CA LEU A 105 5.72 15.65 -10.95
C LEU A 105 5.15 16.24 -12.25
N ALA A 106 5.17 17.56 -12.35
CA ALA A 106 4.76 18.27 -13.55
C ALA A 106 5.69 17.96 -14.73
N VAL A 107 5.14 18.00 -15.94
CA VAL A 107 5.92 17.87 -17.18
C VAL A 107 6.73 19.14 -17.38
N GLU A 108 8.06 19.03 -17.25
CA GLU A 108 9.00 20.14 -17.39
C GLU A 108 10.19 19.69 -18.26
N PRO A 109 10.08 19.85 -19.60
CA PRO A 109 11.08 19.40 -20.57
C PRO A 109 12.49 19.94 -20.28
N CYS A 110 12.59 21.20 -19.88
CA CYS A 110 13.87 21.86 -19.57
C CYS A 110 14.64 21.16 -18.44
N ARG A 111 13.94 20.51 -17.51
CA ARG A 111 14.51 19.77 -16.37
C ARG A 111 14.58 18.26 -16.58
N GLY A 112 14.16 17.76 -17.74
CA GLY A 112 14.16 16.34 -18.09
C GLY A 112 12.91 15.56 -17.67
N TYR A 113 11.85 16.24 -17.20
CA TYR A 113 10.57 15.63 -16.87
C TYR A 113 9.68 15.62 -18.12
N LEU A 114 9.68 14.50 -18.85
CA LEU A 114 9.00 14.38 -20.13
C LEU A 114 7.87 13.36 -20.04
N GLN A 115 6.73 13.70 -20.65
CA GLN A 115 5.62 12.77 -20.80
C GLN A 115 5.86 11.90 -22.03
N PRO A 116 6.03 10.57 -21.88
CA PRO A 116 6.46 9.71 -22.98
C PRO A 116 5.52 9.76 -24.20
N VAL A 117 4.21 9.71 -23.96
CA VAL A 117 3.19 9.64 -25.02
C VAL A 117 3.22 10.90 -25.90
N THR A 118 3.25 12.09 -25.31
CA THR A 118 3.28 13.35 -26.07
C THR A 118 4.66 13.62 -26.68
N ASN A 119 5.74 13.14 -26.06
CA ASN A 119 7.08 13.27 -26.60
C ASN A 119 7.31 12.40 -27.86
N ILE A 120 6.74 11.20 -27.90
CA ILE A 120 6.88 10.26 -29.02
C ILE A 120 5.94 10.64 -30.17
N PHE A 121 4.67 10.94 -29.87
CA PHE A 121 3.65 11.15 -30.91
C PHE A 121 3.31 12.63 -31.18
N GLY A 122 3.93 13.57 -30.45
CA GLY A 122 3.64 14.99 -30.57
C GLY A 122 2.16 15.31 -30.34
N ALA A 123 1.59 16.17 -31.19
CA ALA A 123 0.17 16.51 -31.17
C ALA A 123 -0.73 15.39 -31.74
N LEU A 124 -0.15 14.40 -32.42
CA LEU A 124 -0.86 13.36 -33.18
C LEU A 124 -1.08 12.07 -32.35
N VAL A 125 -1.17 12.19 -31.02
CA VAL A 125 -1.47 11.03 -30.16
C VAL A 125 -2.86 10.47 -30.52
N PRO A 126 -2.97 9.20 -30.96
CA PRO A 126 -4.25 8.57 -31.25
C PRO A 126 -5.17 8.55 -30.03
N MET A 127 -6.48 8.76 -30.21
CA MET A 127 -7.43 8.82 -29.09
C MET A 127 -7.44 7.52 -28.27
N SER A 128 -7.37 6.38 -28.93
CA SER A 128 -7.27 5.06 -28.32
C SER A 128 -6.04 4.92 -27.41
N LEU A 129 -4.89 5.50 -27.80
CA LEU A 129 -3.68 5.54 -26.98
C LEU A 129 -3.83 6.47 -25.77
N ARG A 130 -4.52 7.61 -25.92
CA ARG A 130 -4.83 8.50 -24.78
C ARG A 130 -5.68 7.78 -23.74
N VAL A 131 -6.70 7.05 -24.18
CA VAL A 131 -7.57 6.25 -23.30
C VAL A 131 -6.76 5.16 -22.59
N ALA A 132 -5.91 4.44 -23.32
CA ALA A 132 -5.02 3.44 -22.73
C ALA A 132 -4.09 4.07 -21.66
N SER A 133 -3.45 5.20 -21.97
CA SER A 133 -2.55 5.91 -21.03
C SER A 133 -3.26 6.28 -19.73
N ARG A 134 -4.47 6.84 -19.81
CA ARG A 134 -5.25 7.21 -18.61
C ARG A 134 -5.65 6.00 -17.77
N LYS A 135 -6.01 4.87 -18.40
CA LYS A 135 -6.29 3.62 -17.67
C LYS A 135 -5.04 3.10 -16.98
N TRP A 136 -3.89 3.13 -17.65
CA TRP A 136 -2.62 2.76 -17.04
C TRP A 136 -2.24 3.65 -15.86
N GLU A 137 -2.41 4.97 -15.98
CA GLU A 137 -2.14 5.91 -14.89
C GLU A 137 -2.96 5.60 -13.63
N ARG A 138 -4.24 5.24 -13.78
CA ARG A 138 -5.10 4.81 -12.67
C ARG A 138 -4.70 3.45 -12.08
N CYS A 139 -4.28 2.51 -12.93
CA CYS A 139 -3.78 1.21 -12.45
C CYS A 139 -2.54 1.41 -11.57
N VAL A 140 -1.67 2.39 -11.89
CA VAL A 140 -0.50 2.70 -11.06
C VAL A 140 -0.92 3.22 -9.68
N ASP A 141 -1.94 4.07 -9.58
CA ASP A 141 -2.48 4.50 -8.28
C ASP A 141 -3.01 3.30 -7.48
N GLN A 142 -3.81 2.44 -8.12
CA GLN A 142 -4.37 1.24 -7.49
C GLN A 142 -3.30 0.26 -7.01
N ILE A 143 -2.16 0.14 -7.71
CA ILE A 143 -1.03 -0.69 -7.28
C ILE A 143 -0.45 -0.16 -5.96
N VAL A 144 -0.38 1.17 -5.80
CA VAL A 144 0.12 1.80 -4.57
C VAL A 144 -0.84 1.54 -3.42
N ASP A 145 -2.15 1.64 -3.65
CA ASP A 145 -3.16 1.28 -2.65
C ASP A 145 -3.05 -0.19 -2.23
N CYS A 146 -2.95 -1.12 -3.20
CA CYS A 146 -2.73 -2.55 -2.92
C CYS A 146 -1.47 -2.79 -2.07
N ALA A 147 -0.38 -2.09 -2.38
CA ALA A 147 0.88 -2.22 -1.64
C ALA A 147 0.75 -1.70 -0.21
N ASN A 148 -0.03 -0.65 0.02
CA ASN A 148 -0.28 -0.11 1.35
C ASN A 148 -1.16 -1.06 2.18
N THR A 149 -2.25 -1.59 1.62
CA THR A 149 -3.08 -2.63 2.28
C THR A 149 -2.23 -3.84 2.67
N GLN A 150 -1.36 -4.30 1.75
CA GLN A 150 -0.46 -5.43 2.02
C GLN A 150 0.53 -5.14 3.16
N ARG A 151 1.08 -3.92 3.22
CA ARG A 151 1.97 -3.52 4.33
C ARG A 151 1.22 -3.46 5.66
N GLU A 152 0.02 -2.91 5.66
CA GLU A 152 -0.81 -2.81 6.86
C GLU A 152 -1.21 -4.20 7.39
N LEU A 153 -1.52 -5.13 6.49
CA LEU A 153 -1.77 -6.53 6.82
C LEU A 153 -0.54 -7.17 7.49
N GLN A 154 0.65 -6.99 6.90
CA GLN A 154 1.91 -7.49 7.47
C GLN A 154 2.22 -6.87 8.83
N ALA A 155 1.97 -5.58 9.00
CA ALA A 155 2.14 -4.89 10.28
C ALA A 155 1.18 -5.46 11.33
N SER A 156 -0.10 -5.63 11.00
CA SER A 156 -1.13 -6.18 11.89
C SER A 156 -0.81 -7.60 12.35
N ILE A 157 -0.37 -8.47 11.42
CA ILE A 157 0.09 -9.83 11.74
C ILE A 157 1.29 -9.78 12.70
N SER A 158 2.22 -8.85 12.48
CA SER A 158 3.40 -8.68 13.33
C SER A 158 3.02 -8.20 14.74
N SER A 159 2.08 -7.27 14.85
CA SER A 159 1.51 -6.81 16.13
C SER A 159 0.85 -7.94 16.90
N ILE A 160 0.05 -8.79 16.25
CA ILE A 160 -0.55 -9.97 16.89
C ILE A 160 0.53 -10.93 17.39
N ARG A 161 1.56 -11.20 16.58
CA ARG A 161 2.68 -12.07 16.99
C ARG A 161 3.40 -11.51 18.21
N GLN A 162 3.61 -10.19 18.26
CA GLN A 162 4.25 -9.54 19.39
C GLN A 162 3.38 -9.60 20.65
N LEU A 163 2.08 -9.29 20.53
CA LEU A 163 1.12 -9.34 21.63
C LEU A 163 0.97 -10.76 22.20
N ARG A 164 0.95 -11.78 21.33
CA ARG A 164 0.93 -13.18 21.77
C ARG A 164 2.20 -13.58 22.52
N ARG A 165 3.37 -13.11 22.10
CA ARG A 165 4.64 -13.37 22.82
C ARG A 165 4.68 -12.71 24.19
N SER A 166 4.12 -11.50 24.32
CA SER A 166 4.05 -10.83 25.63
C SER A 166 3.04 -11.48 26.57
N LEU A 167 1.94 -12.04 26.05
CA LEU A 167 0.93 -12.75 26.84
C LEU A 167 1.33 -14.17 27.22
N TYR A 168 2.01 -14.87 26.31
CA TYR A 168 2.48 -16.25 26.50
C TYR A 168 3.99 -16.31 26.26
N PRO A 169 4.83 -15.83 27.21
CA PRO A 169 6.26 -16.06 27.12
C PRO A 169 6.48 -17.57 27.21
N SER A 170 6.77 -18.21 26.07
CA SER A 170 7.20 -19.62 26.08
C SER A 170 8.42 -19.71 26.98
N TYR A 171 8.32 -20.54 28.03
CA TYR A 171 9.45 -20.92 28.86
C TYR A 171 10.57 -21.46 27.95
N PRO A 172 11.85 -21.11 28.20
CA PRO A 172 12.94 -21.69 27.44
C PRO A 172 12.95 -23.20 27.70
N HIS A 173 12.78 -23.98 26.63
CA HIS A 173 13.10 -25.40 26.64
C HIS A 173 14.58 -25.53 27.01
N LYS A 174 14.83 -26.12 28.18
CA LYS A 174 16.15 -26.57 28.62
C LYS A 174 16.66 -27.70 27.73
#